data_AF-A0A841FE52-F1
#
_entry.id   AF-A0A841FE52-F1
#
_cell.length_a   1.000
_cell.length_b   1.000
_cell.length_c   1.000
_cell.angle_alpha   90.00
_cell.angle_beta   90.00
_cell.angle_gamma   90.00
#
_symmetry.space_group_name_H-M   'P 1'
#
loop_
_entity.id
_entity.type
_entity.pdbx_description
1 polymer ?
#
loop_
_entity_poly.entity_id
_entity_poly.type
_entity_poly.pdbx_seq_one_letter_code
_entity_poly.pdbx_strand_id
1 'polypeptide(L)'
;MTTAAATTWDGLEIAADEPHGATIVVRRPIGGDRFEYLLLHRAHHGPDYAGPWAWTPPAGARQPGEAVEPAALRELKEEAGIDGADIHPIDLSDGWARFYTEVGEDAHVELIDVEHDDYRWVDPQTAGRTCLPSAVAGQVPVADTVPGVAFTFRPVTPADTGELLTWRAVPHIAPWADSAVTEHATGHIVLADGRAAGYAEHALADEPGLADVEALAGAVRIGFLLADPDVVSHGLGATLLWSYLRQVVIPAHPGTGHIVAFPADGNRPARRALERAGFRRGGDLDGGARVVYAIDRAHWFG
;
A
#
# COMPACT_ATOMS: atom_id res chain seq x y z
N MET A 1 11.43 -28.07 17.98
CA MET A 1 10.60 -27.44 19.03
C MET A 1 9.58 -26.59 18.29
N THR A 2 8.35 -27.05 18.21
CA THR A 2 7.24 -26.31 17.59
C THR A 2 6.92 -25.15 18.52
N THR A 3 7.23 -23.92 18.11
CA THR A 3 6.74 -22.71 18.78
C THR A 3 5.21 -22.80 18.78
N ALA A 4 4.57 -22.62 19.95
CA ALA A 4 3.12 -22.56 20.02
C ALA A 4 2.61 -21.45 19.09
N ALA A 5 1.54 -21.69 18.35
CA ALA A 5 0.91 -20.66 17.53
C ALA A 5 0.53 -19.47 18.42
N ALA A 6 0.85 -18.25 17.97
CA ALA A 6 0.36 -17.06 18.64
C ALA A 6 -1.16 -16.98 18.42
N THR A 7 -1.90 -16.59 19.45
CA THR A 7 -3.36 -16.43 19.38
C THR A 7 -3.77 -15.01 19.69
N THR A 8 -4.88 -14.57 19.09
CA THR A 8 -5.60 -13.37 19.48
C THR A 8 -6.14 -13.51 20.92
N TRP A 9 -6.67 -12.42 21.46
CA TRP A 9 -7.20 -12.40 22.82
C TRP A 9 -8.37 -13.37 23.03
N ASP A 10 -9.21 -13.56 22.01
CA ASP A 10 -10.33 -14.50 21.99
C ASP A 10 -9.91 -15.95 21.61
N GLY A 11 -8.62 -16.17 21.31
CA GLY A 11 -8.04 -17.51 21.11
C GLY A 11 -7.97 -17.99 19.66
N LEU A 12 -8.20 -17.13 18.67
CA LEU A 12 -7.99 -17.44 17.25
C LEU A 12 -6.51 -17.46 16.91
N GLU A 13 -6.10 -18.32 15.98
CA GLU A 13 -4.70 -18.40 15.55
C GLU A 13 -4.30 -17.18 14.73
N ILE A 14 -3.10 -16.67 14.98
CA ILE A 14 -2.45 -15.60 14.22
C ILE A 14 -1.55 -16.23 13.17
N ALA A 15 -1.56 -15.66 11.97
CA ALA A 15 -0.69 -16.11 10.88
C ALA A 15 0.81 -16.08 11.28
N ALA A 16 1.52 -17.15 10.95
CA ALA A 16 2.92 -17.32 11.33
C ALA A 16 3.88 -16.52 10.43
N ASP A 17 3.46 -16.17 9.22
CA ASP A 17 4.19 -15.36 8.25
C ASP A 17 3.84 -13.87 8.38
N GLU A 18 4.79 -12.99 8.06
CA GLU A 18 4.59 -11.54 8.08
C GLU A 18 3.87 -11.06 6.80
N PRO A 19 3.02 -10.02 6.90
CA PRO A 19 2.62 -9.34 8.12
C PRO A 19 1.60 -10.17 8.91
N HIS A 20 1.67 -10.08 10.24
CA HIS A 20 0.81 -10.83 11.17
C HIS A 20 -0.61 -10.24 11.30
N GLY A 21 -0.83 -9.04 10.78
CA GLY A 21 -2.09 -8.31 10.85
C GLY A 21 -1.97 -6.96 10.17
N ALA A 22 -3.03 -6.17 10.27
CA ALA A 22 -3.12 -4.89 9.60
C ALA A 22 -3.83 -3.84 10.45
N THR A 23 -3.50 -2.57 10.20
CA THR A 23 -4.26 -1.40 10.65
C THR A 23 -4.70 -0.59 9.45
N ILE A 24 -5.94 -0.11 9.47
CA ILE A 24 -6.45 0.86 8.50
C ILE A 24 -6.75 2.18 9.21
N VAL A 25 -5.99 3.22 8.86
CA VAL A 25 -6.32 4.60 9.25
C VAL A 25 -7.47 5.08 8.37
N VAL A 26 -8.69 5.11 8.92
CA VAL A 26 -9.87 5.62 8.23
C VAL A 26 -9.93 7.13 8.41
N ARG A 27 -10.00 7.88 7.31
CA ARG A 27 -10.18 9.32 7.33
C ARG A 27 -11.41 9.76 6.54
N ARG A 28 -12.07 10.82 6.98
CA ARG A 28 -13.18 11.46 6.25
C ARG A 28 -12.92 12.95 6.08
N PRO A 29 -13.31 13.57 4.95
CA PRO A 29 -13.10 14.99 4.75
C PRO A 29 -14.00 15.81 5.69
N ILE A 30 -13.51 16.99 6.09
CA ILE A 30 -14.27 18.00 6.87
C ILE A 30 -14.20 19.40 6.21
N GLY A 31 -14.05 19.41 4.90
CA GLY A 31 -13.91 20.60 4.06
C GLY A 31 -12.47 21.11 3.90
N GLY A 32 -12.12 21.42 2.65
CA GLY A 32 -10.74 21.69 2.22
C GLY A 32 -9.89 20.42 2.28
N ASP A 33 -8.58 20.58 2.42
CA ASP A 33 -7.61 19.46 2.54
C ASP A 33 -7.47 18.98 4.00
N ARG A 34 -8.60 18.91 4.72
CA ARG A 34 -8.62 18.55 6.15
C ARG A 34 -9.47 17.32 6.38
N PHE A 35 -8.99 16.48 7.28
CA PHE A 35 -9.61 15.21 7.63
C PHE A 35 -9.83 15.07 9.14
N GLU A 36 -10.85 14.28 9.49
CA GLU A 36 -10.95 13.62 10.79
C GLU A 36 -10.67 12.12 10.65
N TYR A 37 -10.23 11.52 11.75
CA TYR A 37 -9.76 10.15 11.82
C TYR A 37 -10.64 9.32 12.76
N LEU A 38 -11.01 8.12 12.32
CA LEU A 38 -11.79 7.19 13.13
C LEU A 38 -10.89 6.50 14.16
N LEU A 39 -11.28 6.59 15.42
CA LEU A 39 -10.78 5.76 16.51
C LEU A 39 -11.91 4.93 17.10
N LEU A 40 -11.61 3.68 17.43
CA LEU A 40 -12.49 2.75 18.12
C LEU A 40 -12.00 2.57 19.55
N HIS A 41 -12.93 2.48 20.50
CA HIS A 41 -12.64 2.22 21.91
C HIS A 41 -12.74 0.73 22.22
N ARG A 42 -11.73 0.15 22.86
CA ARG A 42 -11.74 -1.25 23.26
C ARG A 42 -12.53 -1.47 24.55
N ALA A 43 -13.52 -2.35 24.51
CA ALA A 43 -14.43 -2.65 25.61
C ALA A 43 -13.78 -3.48 26.75
N HIS A 44 -12.60 -4.08 26.53
CA HIS A 44 -11.99 -5.08 27.42
C HIS A 44 -11.77 -4.61 28.88
N HIS A 45 -11.52 -3.31 29.07
CA HIS A 45 -11.25 -2.71 30.37
C HIS A 45 -12.41 -1.88 30.91
N GLY A 46 -13.58 -2.00 30.29
CA GLY A 46 -14.78 -1.21 30.58
C GLY A 46 -14.80 0.14 29.86
N PRO A 47 -15.98 0.78 29.78
CA PRO A 47 -16.24 1.92 28.88
C PRO A 47 -15.50 3.21 29.27
N ASP A 48 -15.00 3.30 30.50
CA ASP A 48 -14.27 4.47 31.00
C ASP A 48 -12.74 4.34 30.86
N TYR A 49 -12.25 3.26 30.24
CA TYR A 49 -10.82 3.04 30.09
C TYR A 49 -10.19 4.07 29.13
N ALA A 50 -9.03 4.60 29.51
CA ALA A 50 -8.31 5.60 28.70
C ALA A 50 -6.79 5.36 28.71
N GLY A 51 -6.38 4.12 28.99
CA GLY A 51 -4.97 3.73 29.05
C GLY A 51 -4.40 3.29 27.69
N PRO A 52 -3.22 2.64 27.70
CA PRO A 52 -2.65 2.03 26.50
C PRO A 52 -3.65 1.12 25.79
N TRP A 53 -3.74 1.22 24.46
CA TRP A 53 -4.65 0.46 23.61
C TRP A 53 -6.13 0.73 23.82
N ALA A 54 -6.52 1.71 24.65
CA ALA A 54 -7.93 2.07 24.83
C ALA A 54 -8.57 2.52 23.53
N TRP A 55 -7.84 3.35 22.76
CA TRP A 55 -8.31 3.92 21.51
C TRP A 55 -7.30 3.64 20.41
N THR A 56 -7.75 3.01 19.32
CA THR A 56 -6.92 2.70 18.15
C THR A 56 -7.70 2.91 16.86
N PRO A 57 -7.04 3.14 15.71
CA PRO A 57 -7.70 2.92 14.42
C PRO A 57 -8.12 1.44 14.29
N PRO A 58 -9.05 1.11 13.39
CA PRO A 58 -9.42 -0.27 13.09
C PRO A 58 -8.19 -1.14 12.77
N ALA A 59 -8.04 -2.26 13.46
CA ALA A 59 -6.86 -3.11 13.37
C ALA A 59 -7.07 -4.50 13.96
N GLY A 60 -6.72 -5.54 13.19
CA GLY A 60 -6.77 -6.90 13.68
C GLY A 60 -5.76 -7.84 13.03
N ALA A 61 -5.75 -9.07 13.53
CA ALA A 61 -4.77 -10.07 13.17
C ALA A 61 -5.18 -10.82 11.90
N ARG A 62 -4.18 -11.18 11.10
CA ARG A 62 -4.38 -12.01 9.92
C ARG A 62 -4.53 -13.46 10.35
N GLN A 63 -5.51 -14.15 9.79
CA GLN A 63 -5.70 -15.58 10.04
C GLN A 63 -4.72 -16.42 9.19
N PRO A 64 -4.38 -17.66 9.60
CA PRO A 64 -3.48 -18.51 8.83
C PRO A 64 -3.95 -18.73 7.39
N GLY A 65 -3.08 -18.41 6.43
CA GLY A 65 -3.37 -18.56 4.99
C GLY A 65 -4.26 -17.46 4.39
N GLU A 66 -4.74 -16.51 5.18
CA GLU A 66 -5.48 -15.34 4.69
C GLU A 66 -4.52 -14.37 3.99
N ALA A 67 -4.95 -13.75 2.88
CA ALA A 67 -4.16 -12.72 2.22
C ALA A 67 -4.25 -11.37 2.97
N VAL A 68 -3.22 -10.53 2.86
CA VAL A 68 -3.09 -9.32 3.69
C VAL A 68 -4.19 -8.28 3.43
N GLU A 69 -4.50 -7.96 2.16
CA GLU A 69 -5.56 -7.01 1.83
C GLU A 69 -6.94 -7.52 2.28
N PRO A 70 -7.37 -8.76 1.95
CA PRO A 70 -8.60 -9.33 2.46
C PRO A 70 -8.70 -9.31 3.99
N ALA A 71 -7.60 -9.61 4.70
CA ALA A 71 -7.58 -9.55 6.17
C ALA A 71 -7.85 -8.13 6.67
N ALA A 72 -7.15 -7.13 6.12
CA ALA A 72 -7.36 -5.73 6.52
C ALA A 72 -8.81 -5.28 6.28
N LEU A 73 -9.38 -5.62 5.12
CA LEU A 73 -10.77 -5.28 4.79
C LEU A 73 -11.79 -6.01 5.66
N ARG A 74 -11.51 -7.28 6.02
CA ARG A 74 -12.35 -8.04 6.97
C ARG A 74 -12.38 -7.37 8.33
N GLU A 75 -11.22 -7.04 8.89
CA GLU A 75 -11.13 -6.37 10.20
C GLU A 75 -11.85 -5.01 10.19
N LEU A 76 -11.65 -4.20 9.13
CA LEU A 76 -12.37 -2.92 8.99
C LEU A 76 -13.90 -3.10 8.99
N LYS A 77 -14.39 -4.16 8.34
CA LYS A 77 -15.81 -4.49 8.31
C LYS A 77 -16.31 -4.99 9.65
N GLU A 78 -15.57 -5.88 10.32
CA GLU A 78 -15.94 -6.47 11.60
C GLU A 78 -15.95 -5.44 12.73
N GLU A 79 -14.99 -4.52 12.75
CA GLU A 79 -14.85 -3.55 13.84
C GLU A 79 -15.64 -2.25 13.63
N ALA A 80 -15.80 -1.81 12.37
CA ALA A 80 -16.40 -0.50 12.06
C ALA A 80 -17.60 -0.56 11.10
N GLY A 81 -17.96 -1.74 10.58
CA GLY A 81 -19.06 -1.90 9.64
C GLY A 81 -18.79 -1.29 8.25
N ILE A 82 -17.56 -0.87 7.98
CA ILE A 82 -17.18 -0.24 6.71
C ILE A 82 -16.78 -1.35 5.73
N ASP A 83 -17.60 -1.54 4.70
CA ASP A 83 -17.40 -2.54 3.65
C ASP A 83 -17.07 -1.89 2.30
N GLY A 84 -16.35 -2.61 1.44
CA GLY A 84 -16.02 -2.16 0.08
C GLY A 84 -15.11 -0.94 -0.02
N ALA A 85 -14.35 -0.64 1.04
CA ALA A 85 -13.37 0.45 1.05
C ALA A 85 -12.21 0.20 0.05
N ASP A 86 -11.70 1.25 -0.59
CA ASP A 86 -10.44 1.20 -1.33
C ASP A 86 -9.30 1.60 -0.41
N ILE A 87 -8.45 0.64 -0.07
CA ILE A 87 -7.34 0.85 0.86
C ILE A 87 -6.04 1.14 0.12
N HIS A 88 -5.20 1.97 0.73
CA HIS A 88 -3.93 2.39 0.18
C HIS A 88 -2.79 2.20 1.19
N PRO A 89 -1.62 1.75 0.74
CA PRO A 89 -0.50 1.50 1.64
C PRO A 89 0.06 2.80 2.24
N ILE A 90 0.20 2.82 3.56
CA ILE A 90 1.07 3.79 4.25
C ILE A 90 2.50 3.23 4.28
N ASP A 91 2.64 2.03 4.86
CA ASP A 91 3.91 1.32 4.96
C ASP A 91 3.69 -0.16 5.25
N LEU A 92 4.06 -0.99 4.28
CA LEU A 92 3.95 -2.44 4.29
C LEU A 92 5.30 -3.17 4.50
N SER A 93 6.36 -2.44 4.89
CA SER A 93 7.70 -3.02 5.01
C SER A 93 7.94 -3.82 6.30
N ASP A 94 7.03 -3.70 7.27
CA ASP A 94 7.20 -4.23 8.63
C ASP A 94 6.28 -5.45 8.87
N GLY A 95 6.41 -6.09 10.03
CA GLY A 95 5.58 -7.26 10.42
C GLY A 95 4.11 -6.96 10.69
N TRP A 96 3.69 -5.70 10.58
CA TRP A 96 2.30 -5.26 10.70
C TRP A 96 1.98 -4.27 9.57
N ALA A 97 1.01 -4.60 8.73
CA ALA A 97 0.64 -3.80 7.57
C ALA A 97 -0.10 -2.53 7.99
N ARG A 98 0.23 -1.39 7.38
CA ARG A 98 -0.44 -0.11 7.64
C ARG A 98 -1.02 0.44 6.36
N PHE A 99 -2.32 0.63 6.37
CA PHE A 99 -3.11 1.19 5.30
C PHE A 99 -3.82 2.46 5.75
N TYR A 100 -4.29 3.24 4.79
CA TYR A 100 -5.34 4.22 5.01
C TYR A 100 -6.47 4.01 4.00
N THR A 101 -7.64 4.53 4.33
CA THR A 101 -8.77 4.65 3.39
C THR A 101 -9.45 6.00 3.60
N GLU A 102 -9.99 6.53 2.52
CA GLU A 102 -10.90 7.67 2.58
C GLU A 102 -12.34 7.21 2.50
N VAL A 103 -13.20 7.77 3.34
CA VAL A 103 -14.65 7.53 3.31
C VAL A 103 -15.39 8.86 3.15
N GLY A 104 -16.64 8.80 2.69
CA GLY A 104 -17.48 9.98 2.55
C GLY A 104 -17.77 10.68 3.89
N GLU A 105 -18.17 11.95 3.85
CA GLU A 105 -18.51 12.73 5.05
C GLU A 105 -19.61 12.04 5.89
N ASP A 106 -20.55 11.39 5.22
CA ASP A 106 -21.70 10.67 5.81
C ASP A 106 -21.40 9.19 6.10
N ALA A 107 -20.12 8.78 6.15
CA ALA A 107 -19.75 7.40 6.44
C ALA A 107 -20.34 6.93 7.78
N HIS A 108 -21.15 5.89 7.71
CA HIS A 108 -21.74 5.25 8.89
C HIS A 108 -20.73 4.29 9.52
N VAL A 109 -20.57 4.39 10.83
CA VAL A 109 -19.76 3.45 11.63
C VAL A 109 -20.72 2.61 12.45
N GLU A 110 -20.61 1.29 12.31
CA GLU A 110 -21.36 0.32 13.10
C GLU A 110 -20.36 -0.57 13.84
N LEU A 111 -20.38 -0.53 15.18
CA LEU A 111 -19.58 -1.44 16.00
C LEU A 111 -20.28 -2.80 16.02
N ILE A 112 -19.84 -3.71 15.16
CA ILE A 112 -20.47 -5.02 14.96
C ILE A 112 -19.92 -6.04 15.97
N ASP A 113 -18.64 -5.93 16.31
CA ASP A 113 -17.99 -6.82 17.27
C ASP A 113 -18.32 -6.47 18.73
N VAL A 114 -17.88 -7.34 19.64
CA VAL A 114 -17.94 -7.12 21.09
C VAL A 114 -16.65 -6.53 21.67
N GLU A 115 -15.61 -6.40 20.85
CA GLU A 115 -14.32 -5.85 21.24
C GLU A 115 -14.38 -4.34 21.40
N HIS A 116 -15.32 -3.68 20.73
CA HIS A 116 -15.48 -2.23 20.70
C HIS A 116 -16.84 -1.75 21.21
N ASP A 117 -16.86 -0.67 21.99
CA ASP A 117 -18.08 -0.13 22.63
C ASP A 117 -18.33 1.38 22.42
N ASP A 118 -17.35 2.12 21.87
CA ASP A 118 -17.47 3.53 21.49
C ASP A 118 -16.60 3.83 20.25
N TYR A 119 -16.93 4.89 19.50
CA TYR A 119 -16.12 5.36 18.39
C TYR A 119 -16.09 6.88 18.33
N ARG A 120 -15.00 7.44 17.78
CA ARG A 120 -14.84 8.89 17.64
C ARG A 120 -14.17 9.25 16.34
N TRP A 121 -14.69 10.31 15.72
CA TRP A 121 -13.97 11.07 14.70
C TRP A 121 -13.22 12.19 15.40
N VAL A 122 -11.91 12.25 15.18
CA VAL A 122 -11.03 13.24 15.84
C VAL A 122 -10.05 13.86 14.85
N ASP A 123 -9.61 15.07 15.16
CA ASP A 123 -8.50 15.71 14.43
C ASP A 123 -7.17 14.93 14.62
N PRO A 124 -6.17 15.09 13.73
CA PRO A 124 -4.92 14.31 13.77
C PRO A 124 -4.11 14.56 15.05
N GLN A 125 -4.17 15.76 15.63
CA GLN A 125 -3.46 16.08 16.87
C GLN A 125 -4.11 15.39 18.08
N THR A 126 -5.43 15.30 18.09
CA THR A 126 -6.18 14.55 19.10
C THR A 126 -5.93 13.05 18.93
N ALA A 127 -5.98 12.51 17.71
CA ALA A 127 -5.63 11.11 17.45
C ALA A 127 -4.23 10.74 17.98
N GLY A 128 -3.23 11.58 17.68
CA GLY A 128 -1.85 11.35 18.13
C GLY A 128 -1.67 11.38 19.66
N ARG A 129 -2.57 12.03 20.41
CA ARG A 129 -2.57 12.07 21.88
C ARG A 129 -3.38 10.94 22.50
N THR A 130 -4.46 10.54 21.85
CA THR A 130 -5.41 9.54 22.36
C THR A 130 -4.92 8.11 22.09
N CYS A 131 -4.32 7.86 20.93
CA CYS A 131 -3.74 6.56 20.60
C CYS A 131 -2.49 6.30 21.45
N LEU A 132 -2.46 5.17 22.15
CA LEU A 132 -1.32 4.72 22.93
C LEU A 132 -1.13 3.21 22.69
N PRO A 133 0.10 2.70 22.63
CA PRO A 133 1.39 3.41 22.71
C PRO A 133 1.70 4.24 21.46
N SER A 134 2.78 5.02 21.49
CA SER A 134 3.19 5.90 20.38
C SER A 134 3.38 5.19 19.04
N ALA A 135 3.69 3.89 19.04
CA ALA A 135 3.74 3.07 17.83
C ALA A 135 2.38 3.01 17.11
N VAL A 136 1.27 2.96 17.87
CA VAL A 136 -0.09 3.00 17.34
C VAL A 136 -0.48 4.43 16.94
N ALA A 137 -0.03 5.43 17.70
CA ALA A 137 -0.31 6.83 17.40
C ALA A 137 0.37 7.32 16.12
N GLY A 138 1.58 6.85 15.85
CA GLY A 138 2.44 7.40 14.79
C GLY A 138 1.91 7.22 13.37
N GLN A 139 0.93 6.35 13.15
CA GLN A 139 0.35 6.09 11.83
C GLN A 139 -0.66 7.16 11.39
N VAL A 140 -1.37 7.82 12.32
CA VAL A 140 -2.34 8.87 11.96
C VAL A 140 -1.63 10.11 11.38
N PRO A 141 -0.58 10.68 12.02
CA PRO A 141 0.15 11.81 11.42
C PRO A 141 0.79 11.46 10.07
N VAL A 142 1.22 10.22 9.86
CA VAL A 142 1.77 9.82 8.56
C VAL A 142 0.66 9.80 7.51
N ALA A 143 -0.49 9.19 7.79
CA ALA A 143 -1.64 9.21 6.90
C ALA A 143 -2.11 10.64 6.58
N ASP A 144 -2.09 11.55 7.57
CA ASP A 144 -2.45 12.96 7.41
C ASP A 144 -1.57 13.72 6.40
N THR A 145 -0.31 13.30 6.26
CA THR A 145 0.60 13.87 5.25
C THR A 145 0.42 13.30 3.85
N VAL A 146 -0.31 12.18 3.69
CA VAL A 146 -0.54 11.58 2.38
C VAL A 146 -1.72 12.30 1.72
N PRO A 147 -1.54 12.98 0.57
CA PRO A 147 -2.64 13.65 -0.10
C PRO A 147 -3.65 12.62 -0.66
N GLY A 148 -4.93 12.98 -0.69
CA GLY A 148 -5.97 12.19 -1.34
C GLY A 148 -5.86 12.31 -2.85
N VAL A 149 -5.14 11.37 -3.47
CA VAL A 149 -4.92 11.35 -4.92
C VAL A 149 -5.42 10.04 -5.50
N ALA A 150 -6.35 10.14 -6.45
CA ALA A 150 -6.83 8.98 -7.19
C ALA A 150 -5.93 8.72 -8.40
N PHE A 151 -5.23 7.59 -8.39
CA PHE A 151 -4.48 7.12 -9.56
C PHE A 151 -5.37 6.28 -10.48
N THR A 152 -5.38 6.66 -11.75
CA THR A 152 -5.98 5.89 -12.85
C THR A 152 -4.99 5.77 -14.01
N PHE A 153 -5.27 4.87 -14.95
CA PHE A 153 -4.33 4.51 -16.00
C PHE A 153 -5.02 4.46 -17.35
N ARG A 154 -4.39 5.05 -18.37
CA ARG A 154 -4.80 4.90 -19.77
C ARG A 154 -3.64 4.41 -20.62
N PRO A 155 -3.88 3.63 -21.68
CA PRO A 155 -2.81 3.25 -22.60
C PRO A 155 -2.08 4.47 -23.17
N VAL A 156 -0.77 4.33 -23.37
CA VAL A 156 0.04 5.29 -24.14
C VAL A 156 -0.45 5.33 -25.58
N THR A 157 -0.48 6.54 -26.14
CA THR A 157 -0.77 6.80 -27.55
C THR A 157 0.39 7.55 -28.21
N PRO A 158 0.47 7.58 -29.55
CA PRO A 158 1.50 8.36 -30.24
C PRO A 158 1.48 9.88 -29.90
N ALA A 159 0.37 10.40 -29.37
CA ALA A 159 0.28 11.80 -28.95
C ALA A 159 1.07 12.08 -27.66
N ASP A 160 1.34 11.06 -26.84
CA ASP A 160 2.01 11.19 -25.55
C ASP A 160 3.55 11.26 -25.66
N THR A 161 4.11 10.99 -26.85
CA THR A 161 5.57 10.92 -27.08
C THR A 161 6.31 12.17 -26.60
N GLY A 162 5.78 13.37 -26.86
CA GLY A 162 6.40 14.61 -26.42
C GLY A 162 6.43 14.77 -24.90
N GLU A 163 5.37 14.34 -24.22
CA GLU A 163 5.26 14.39 -22.75
C GLU A 163 6.17 13.36 -22.09
N LEU A 164 6.21 12.12 -22.61
CA LEU A 164 7.10 11.06 -22.14
C LEU A 164 8.58 11.45 -22.24
N LEU A 165 8.99 12.03 -23.37
CA LEU A 165 10.36 12.53 -23.56
C LEU A 165 10.68 13.71 -22.62
N THR A 166 9.68 14.53 -22.30
CA THR A 166 9.82 15.62 -21.34
C THR A 166 10.05 15.08 -19.93
N TRP A 167 9.22 14.13 -19.48
CA TRP A 167 9.35 13.48 -18.17
C TRP A 167 10.66 12.73 -18.01
N ARG A 168 11.13 12.06 -19.06
CA ARG A 168 12.45 11.41 -19.08
C ARG A 168 13.60 12.37 -18.76
N ALA A 169 13.48 13.64 -19.16
CA ALA A 169 14.49 14.66 -18.92
C ALA A 169 14.39 15.35 -17.55
N VAL A 170 13.35 15.05 -16.75
CA VAL A 170 13.17 15.66 -15.43
C VAL A 170 14.33 15.25 -14.50
N PRO A 171 14.96 16.17 -13.74
CA PRO A 171 16.21 15.89 -13.03
C PRO A 171 16.21 14.70 -12.08
N HIS A 172 15.08 14.40 -11.40
CA HIS A 172 15.00 13.24 -10.51
C HIS A 172 14.69 11.92 -11.22
N ILE A 173 14.26 11.97 -12.48
CA ILE A 173 13.98 10.81 -13.34
C ILE A 173 15.18 10.49 -14.23
N ALA A 174 15.81 11.49 -14.82
CA ALA A 174 16.86 11.35 -15.84
C ALA A 174 18.00 10.39 -15.48
N PRO A 175 18.50 10.32 -14.22
CA PRO A 175 19.54 9.35 -13.85
C PRO A 175 19.08 7.89 -13.91
N TRP A 176 17.77 7.64 -13.88
CA TRP A 176 17.15 6.31 -13.78
C TRP A 176 16.32 5.96 -15.00
N ALA A 177 16.13 6.90 -15.92
CA ALA A 177 15.26 6.72 -17.06
C ALA A 177 15.92 5.78 -18.08
N ASP A 178 15.54 4.51 -18.02
CA ASP A 178 15.99 3.52 -18.98
C ASP A 178 15.40 3.80 -20.39
N SER A 179 15.91 3.06 -21.36
CA SER A 179 15.46 2.91 -22.74
C SER A 179 13.99 2.52 -22.90
N ALA A 180 13.23 2.23 -21.83
CA ALA A 180 11.82 1.90 -21.92
C ALA A 180 10.92 3.11 -22.24
N VAL A 181 11.31 4.32 -21.78
CA VAL A 181 10.57 5.56 -22.09
C VAL A 181 11.11 6.17 -23.38
N THR A 182 10.59 5.67 -24.50
CA THR A 182 10.97 6.10 -25.86
C THR A 182 9.77 6.61 -26.65
N GLU A 183 10.00 7.02 -27.89
CA GLU A 183 8.97 7.32 -28.87
C GLU A 183 8.04 6.13 -29.20
N HIS A 184 8.45 4.91 -28.82
CA HIS A 184 7.70 3.67 -28.99
C HIS A 184 7.30 3.03 -27.65
N ALA A 185 7.26 3.82 -26.56
CA ALA A 185 6.91 3.32 -25.25
C ALA A 185 5.55 2.61 -25.27
N THR A 186 5.50 1.38 -24.77
CA THR A 186 4.27 0.60 -24.58
C THR A 186 3.96 0.52 -23.11
N GLY A 187 2.80 1.00 -22.69
CA GLY A 187 2.43 1.03 -21.29
C GLY A 187 1.25 1.95 -21.06
N HIS A 188 1.25 2.61 -19.91
CA HIS A 188 0.16 3.45 -19.45
C HIS A 188 0.68 4.83 -19.05
N ILE A 189 -0.08 5.86 -19.41
CA ILE A 189 -0.01 7.16 -18.75
C ILE A 189 -0.68 7.02 -17.38
N VAL A 190 0.06 7.42 -16.34
CA VAL A 190 -0.43 7.55 -14.98
C VAL A 190 -1.16 8.88 -14.88
N LEU A 191 -2.42 8.81 -14.46
CA LEU A 191 -3.27 9.96 -14.23
C LEU A 191 -3.48 10.13 -12.73
N ALA A 192 -3.04 11.25 -12.15
CA ALA A 192 -3.35 11.68 -10.80
C ALA A 192 -4.54 12.66 -10.87
N ASP A 193 -5.68 12.28 -10.30
CA ASP A 193 -6.93 13.06 -10.36
C ASP A 193 -7.29 13.50 -11.79
N GLY A 194 -7.05 12.60 -12.75
CA GLY A 194 -7.30 12.81 -14.18
C GLY A 194 -6.21 13.60 -14.93
N ARG A 195 -5.15 14.08 -14.26
CA ARG A 195 -4.03 14.79 -14.87
C ARG A 195 -2.85 13.85 -15.11
N ALA A 196 -2.25 13.94 -16.30
CA ALA A 196 -1.04 13.20 -16.64
C ALA A 196 0.10 13.54 -15.68
N ALA A 197 0.59 12.53 -14.95
CA ALA A 197 1.54 12.71 -13.86
C ALA A 197 2.76 11.79 -13.96
N GLY A 198 2.72 10.79 -14.84
CA GLY A 198 3.81 9.84 -15.00
C GLY A 198 3.49 8.71 -15.96
N TYR A 199 4.31 7.66 -15.91
CA TYR A 199 4.24 6.51 -16.79
C TYR A 199 4.44 5.22 -16.00
N ALA A 200 3.73 4.16 -16.41
CA ALA A 200 3.87 2.82 -15.85
C ALA A 200 3.77 1.76 -16.94
N GLU A 201 4.52 0.68 -16.79
CA GLU A 201 4.55 -0.44 -17.72
C GLU A 201 4.61 -1.77 -17.00
N HIS A 202 4.25 -2.82 -17.73
CA HIS A 202 4.41 -4.18 -17.28
C HIS A 202 4.65 -5.12 -18.47
N ALA A 203 5.36 -6.22 -18.23
CA ALA A 203 5.60 -7.29 -19.19
C ALA A 203 5.92 -8.59 -18.46
N LEU A 204 5.83 -9.75 -19.14
CA LEU A 204 6.41 -10.98 -18.60
C LEU A 204 7.91 -10.76 -18.35
N ALA A 205 8.40 -11.17 -17.19
CA ALA A 205 9.80 -11.01 -16.85
C ALA A 205 10.63 -12.06 -17.60
N ASP A 206 11.63 -11.59 -18.35
CA ASP A 206 12.54 -12.40 -19.17
C ASP A 206 14.03 -12.14 -18.84
N GLU A 207 14.28 -11.47 -17.70
CA GLU A 207 15.63 -11.11 -17.26
C GLU A 207 16.50 -12.36 -17.05
N PRO A 208 17.72 -12.40 -17.65
CA PRO A 208 18.67 -13.48 -17.39
C PRO A 208 18.95 -13.65 -15.90
N GLY A 209 18.89 -14.89 -15.41
CA GLY A 209 19.08 -15.24 -13.99
C GLY A 209 17.80 -15.21 -13.15
N LEU A 210 16.71 -14.59 -13.62
CA LEU A 210 15.42 -14.70 -12.95
C LEU A 210 14.77 -16.07 -13.20
N ALA A 211 14.96 -16.63 -14.40
CA ALA A 211 14.43 -17.93 -14.80
C ALA A 211 14.96 -19.09 -13.94
N ASP A 212 16.11 -18.92 -13.29
CA ASP A 212 16.70 -19.91 -12.38
C ASP A 212 16.04 -19.89 -10.99
N VAL A 213 15.26 -18.85 -10.68
CA VAL A 213 14.49 -18.75 -9.44
C VAL A 213 13.10 -19.32 -9.68
N GLU A 214 12.91 -20.61 -9.38
CA GLU A 214 11.66 -21.34 -9.63
C GLU A 214 10.40 -20.62 -9.10
N ALA A 215 10.49 -19.99 -7.91
CA ALA A 215 9.39 -19.22 -7.33
C ALA A 215 8.94 -18.01 -8.17
N LEU A 216 9.84 -17.46 -9.00
CA LEU A 216 9.59 -16.30 -9.86
C LEU A 216 9.31 -16.70 -11.32
N ALA A 217 9.12 -17.99 -11.60
CA ALA A 217 8.73 -18.46 -12.92
C ALA A 217 7.39 -17.83 -13.34
N GLY A 218 7.36 -17.22 -14.53
CA GLY A 218 6.18 -16.53 -15.04
C GLY A 218 5.83 -15.22 -14.33
N ALA A 219 6.75 -14.66 -13.54
CA ALA A 219 6.56 -13.36 -12.91
C ALA A 219 6.34 -12.25 -13.94
N VAL A 220 5.62 -11.21 -13.52
CA VAL A 220 5.39 -10.00 -14.32
C VAL A 220 6.32 -8.90 -13.82
N ARG A 221 7.16 -8.38 -14.70
CA ARG A 221 7.98 -7.19 -14.44
C ARG A 221 7.11 -5.94 -14.52
N ILE A 222 7.33 -4.99 -13.62
CA ILE A 222 6.80 -3.62 -13.71
C ILE A 222 7.92 -2.57 -13.79
N GLY A 223 7.59 -1.43 -14.40
CA GLY A 223 8.39 -0.20 -14.38
C GLY A 223 7.49 1.01 -14.20
N PHE A 224 7.97 2.06 -13.55
CA PHE A 224 7.17 3.26 -13.28
C PHE A 224 8.03 4.51 -13.08
N LEU A 225 7.42 5.67 -13.32
CA LEU A 225 7.94 6.99 -12.96
C LEU A 225 6.80 7.93 -12.60
N LEU A 226 7.08 8.87 -11.70
CA LEU A 226 6.24 10.04 -11.43
C LEU A 226 7.05 11.29 -11.72
N ALA A 227 6.51 12.14 -12.57
CA ALA A 227 7.17 13.35 -13.05
C ALA A 227 6.54 14.63 -12.48
N ASP A 228 5.24 14.62 -12.18
CA ASP A 228 4.54 15.79 -11.67
C ASP A 228 5.01 16.11 -10.22
N PRO A 229 5.56 17.31 -9.98
CA PRO A 229 6.06 17.70 -8.66
C PRO A 229 4.97 17.72 -7.58
N ASP A 230 3.70 17.86 -7.94
CA ASP A 230 2.59 17.88 -6.99
C ASP A 230 2.33 16.49 -6.38
N VAL A 231 2.81 15.41 -7.02
CA VAL A 231 2.65 14.04 -6.53
C VAL A 231 3.97 13.37 -6.14
N VAL A 232 5.11 13.88 -6.62
CA VAL A 232 6.44 13.35 -6.29
C VAL A 232 6.81 13.69 -4.84
N SER A 233 7.44 12.75 -4.13
CA SER A 233 7.93 12.91 -2.74
C SER A 233 6.86 13.09 -1.65
N HIS A 234 5.58 12.81 -1.95
CA HIS A 234 4.46 12.88 -0.99
C HIS A 234 4.03 11.50 -0.44
N GLY A 235 4.91 10.49 -0.48
CA GLY A 235 4.58 9.12 -0.05
C GLY A 235 3.69 8.33 -1.01
N LEU A 236 3.23 8.94 -2.10
CA LEU A 236 2.30 8.36 -3.08
C LEU A 236 2.87 7.24 -3.96
N GLY A 237 4.17 6.96 -3.91
CA GLY A 237 4.78 5.90 -4.73
C GLY A 237 4.21 4.52 -4.42
N ALA A 238 3.93 4.23 -3.14
CA ALA A 238 3.31 2.96 -2.76
C ALA A 238 1.83 2.90 -3.20
N THR A 239 1.09 4.00 -3.05
CA THR A 239 -0.28 4.15 -3.56
C THR A 239 -0.35 3.91 -5.07
N LEU A 240 0.52 4.57 -5.84
CA LEU A 240 0.63 4.37 -7.29
C LEU A 240 0.82 2.89 -7.64
N LEU A 241 1.78 2.24 -6.98
CA LEU A 241 2.08 0.83 -7.21
C LEU A 241 0.85 -0.03 -6.95
N TRP A 242 0.22 0.11 -5.79
CA TRP A 242 -1.00 -0.64 -5.44
C TRP A 242 -2.14 -0.41 -6.43
N SER A 243 -2.41 0.84 -6.80
CA SER A 243 -3.42 1.18 -7.81
C SER A 243 -3.10 0.52 -9.15
N TYR A 244 -1.83 0.54 -9.59
CA TYR A 244 -1.43 -0.06 -10.85
C TYR A 244 -1.55 -1.59 -10.84
N LEU A 245 -1.16 -2.23 -9.73
CA LEU A 245 -1.29 -3.67 -9.56
C LEU A 245 -2.75 -4.12 -9.63
N ARG A 246 -3.62 -3.49 -8.84
CA ARG A 246 -5.06 -3.82 -8.74
C ARG A 246 -5.81 -3.51 -10.04
N GLN A 247 -5.60 -2.34 -10.63
CA GLN A 247 -6.39 -1.88 -11.77
C GLN A 247 -5.91 -2.41 -13.12
N VAL A 248 -4.62 -2.72 -13.25
CA VAL A 248 -4.02 -3.03 -14.56
C VAL A 248 -3.29 -4.38 -14.56
N VAL A 249 -2.29 -4.56 -13.69
CA VAL A 249 -1.36 -5.69 -13.82
C VAL A 249 -2.04 -7.02 -13.49
N ILE A 250 -2.74 -7.12 -12.37
CA ILE A 250 -3.41 -8.36 -11.96
C ILE A 250 -4.53 -8.74 -12.95
N PRO A 251 -5.41 -7.81 -13.39
CA PRO A 251 -6.40 -8.12 -14.42
C PRO A 251 -5.79 -8.55 -15.76
N ALA A 252 -4.65 -7.96 -16.16
CA ALA A 252 -3.97 -8.31 -17.41
C ALA A 252 -3.21 -9.64 -17.33
N HIS A 253 -2.76 -10.04 -16.14
CA HIS A 253 -1.97 -11.25 -15.90
C HIS A 253 -2.55 -12.11 -14.78
N PRO A 254 -3.78 -12.64 -14.92
CA PRO A 254 -4.48 -13.34 -13.83
C PRO A 254 -3.82 -14.67 -13.42
N GLY A 255 -2.86 -15.17 -14.20
CA GLY A 255 -2.08 -16.37 -13.87
C GLY A 255 -0.75 -16.08 -13.16
N THR A 256 -0.36 -14.81 -12.97
CA THR A 256 0.92 -14.50 -12.32
C THR A 256 0.87 -14.81 -10.83
N GLY A 257 1.89 -15.51 -10.33
CA GLY A 257 2.10 -15.69 -8.89
C GLY A 257 2.88 -14.54 -8.26
N HIS A 258 3.75 -13.88 -9.01
CA HIS A 258 4.64 -12.83 -8.52
C HIS A 258 4.69 -11.63 -9.46
N ILE A 259 4.78 -10.44 -8.87
CA ILE A 259 5.16 -9.23 -9.61
C ILE A 259 6.56 -8.80 -9.15
N VAL A 260 7.40 -8.39 -10.09
CA VAL A 260 8.81 -8.06 -9.84
C VAL A 260 9.18 -6.67 -10.37
N ALA A 261 10.14 -6.04 -9.73
CA ALA A 261 10.74 -4.79 -10.16
C ALA A 261 12.25 -4.83 -9.96
N PHE A 262 12.99 -4.15 -10.85
CA PHE A 262 14.46 -4.19 -10.88
C PHE A 262 15.07 -2.78 -10.78
N PRO A 263 14.79 -1.99 -9.74
CA PRO A 263 15.40 -0.68 -9.59
C PRO A 263 16.93 -0.79 -9.54
N ALA A 264 17.63 0.21 -10.09
CA ALA A 264 19.06 0.36 -9.86
C ALA A 264 19.35 0.43 -8.34
N ASP A 265 20.46 -0.16 -7.88
CA ASP A 265 20.78 -0.21 -6.44
C ASP A 265 20.83 1.20 -5.82
N GLY A 266 21.36 2.17 -6.56
CA GLY A 266 21.43 3.59 -6.15
C GLY A 266 20.09 4.32 -6.12
N ASN A 267 19.02 3.78 -6.71
CA ASN A 267 17.69 4.42 -6.77
C ASN A 267 16.90 4.17 -5.48
N ARG A 268 17.37 4.75 -4.37
CA ARG A 268 16.76 4.61 -3.04
C ARG A 268 15.27 5.02 -3.00
N PRO A 269 14.81 6.11 -3.66
CA PRO A 269 13.40 6.46 -3.65
C PRO A 269 12.50 5.38 -4.24
N ALA A 270 12.86 4.80 -5.40
CA ALA A 270 12.08 3.72 -6.00
C ALA A 270 12.07 2.46 -5.12
N ARG A 271 13.22 2.10 -4.55
CA ARG A 271 13.32 0.99 -3.60
C ARG A 271 12.42 1.18 -2.39
N ARG A 272 12.44 2.37 -1.78
CA ARG A 272 11.59 2.65 -0.62
C ARG A 272 10.10 2.61 -0.98
N ALA A 273 9.72 3.06 -2.17
CA ALA A 273 8.34 2.94 -2.65
C ALA A 273 7.92 1.46 -2.80
N LEU A 274 8.79 0.61 -3.36
CA LEU A 274 8.57 -0.83 -3.48
C LEU A 274 8.44 -1.51 -2.12
N GLU A 275 9.35 -1.24 -1.18
CA GLU A 275 9.29 -1.76 0.19
C GLU A 275 7.99 -1.37 0.89
N ARG A 276 7.61 -0.08 0.80
CA ARG A 276 6.35 0.41 1.38
C ARG A 276 5.10 -0.16 0.71
N ALA A 277 5.22 -0.63 -0.53
CA ALA A 277 4.16 -1.32 -1.26
C ALA A 277 4.12 -2.84 -0.99
N GLY A 278 5.00 -3.38 -0.13
CA GLY A 278 5.02 -4.78 0.27
C GLY A 278 5.97 -5.66 -0.54
N PHE A 279 6.70 -5.09 -1.50
CA PHE A 279 7.73 -5.83 -2.22
C PHE A 279 8.91 -6.13 -1.29
N ARG A 280 9.46 -7.35 -1.40
CA ARG A 280 10.61 -7.81 -0.64
C ARG A 280 11.83 -7.95 -1.55
N ARG A 281 12.99 -7.53 -1.04
CA ARG A 281 14.27 -7.69 -1.73
C ARG A 281 14.69 -9.17 -1.71
N GLY A 282 14.90 -9.76 -2.88
CA GLY A 282 15.19 -11.19 -3.03
C GLY A 282 16.58 -11.52 -3.59
N GLY A 283 17.31 -10.54 -4.13
CA GLY A 283 18.60 -10.76 -4.76
C GLY A 283 19.03 -9.56 -5.60
N ASP A 284 20.03 -9.77 -6.45
CA ASP A 284 20.59 -8.76 -7.33
C ASP A 284 20.78 -9.31 -8.75
N LEU A 285 20.68 -8.44 -9.76
CA LEU A 285 20.97 -8.71 -11.16
C LEU A 285 22.22 -7.92 -11.59
N ASP A 286 22.82 -8.33 -12.72
CA ASP A 286 23.95 -7.64 -13.35
C ASP A 286 25.13 -7.36 -12.42
N GLY A 287 25.48 -8.35 -11.58
CA GLY A 287 26.59 -8.21 -10.63
C GLY A 287 26.35 -7.15 -9.55
N GLY A 288 25.09 -6.83 -9.23
CA GLY A 288 24.73 -5.88 -8.17
C GLY A 288 24.23 -4.53 -8.65
N ALA A 289 24.16 -4.29 -9.97
CA ALA A 289 23.72 -3.00 -10.49
C ALA A 289 22.21 -2.76 -10.31
N ARG A 290 21.41 -3.83 -10.41
CA ARG A 290 19.96 -3.81 -10.19
C ARG A 290 19.59 -4.74 -9.06
N VAL A 291 18.59 -4.36 -8.28
CA VAL A 291 18.12 -5.13 -7.12
C VAL A 291 16.79 -5.77 -7.46
N VAL A 292 16.62 -7.07 -7.16
CA VAL A 292 15.35 -7.77 -7.36
C VAL A 292 14.41 -7.49 -6.20
N TYR A 293 13.28 -6.86 -6.50
CA TYR A 293 12.12 -6.75 -5.60
C TYR A 293 10.99 -7.61 -6.14
N ALA A 294 10.37 -8.41 -5.28
CA ALA A 294 9.23 -9.25 -5.63
C ALA A 294 8.08 -9.08 -4.63
N ILE A 295 6.85 -9.16 -5.12
CA ILE A 295 5.64 -9.24 -4.30
C ILE A 295 4.89 -10.51 -4.70
N ASP A 296 4.55 -11.34 -3.72
CA ASP A 296 3.70 -12.52 -3.89
C ASP A 296 2.25 -12.05 -3.98
N ARG A 297 1.62 -12.32 -5.12
CA ARG A 297 0.25 -11.88 -5.37
C ARG A 297 -0.73 -12.55 -4.42
N ALA A 298 -0.64 -13.87 -4.24
CA ALA A 298 -1.58 -14.62 -3.44
C ALA A 298 -1.50 -14.21 -1.97
N HIS A 299 -0.28 -13.95 -1.48
CA HIS A 299 -0.07 -13.49 -0.12
C HIS A 299 -0.67 -12.09 0.14
N TRP A 300 -0.54 -11.15 -0.81
CA TRP A 300 -0.99 -9.77 -0.58
C TRP A 300 -2.45 -9.51 -0.99
N PHE A 301 -2.89 -10.05 -2.13
CA PHE A 301 -4.17 -9.68 -2.78
C PHE A 301 -5.20 -10.82 -2.83
N GLY A 302 -4.76 -12.08 -2.70
CA GLY A 302 -5.61 -13.26 -2.89
C GLY A 302 -5.60 -13.84 -4.31
#